data_AF-A0A8J5KJ83-F1
#
_entry.id   AF-A0A8J5KJ83-F1
#
_cell.length_a   1.000
_cell.length_b   1.000
_cell.length_c   1.000
_cell.angle_alpha   90.00
_cell.angle_beta   90.00
_cell.angle_gamma   90.00
#
_symmetry.space_group_name_H-M   'P 1'
#
loop_
_entity.id
_entity.type
_entity.pdbx_description
1 polymer ?
#
loop_
_entity_poly.entity_id
_entity_poly.type
_entity_poly.pdbx_seq_one_letter_code
_entity_poly.pdbx_strand_id
1 'polypeptide(L)'
;MFEGLHIEMAALKMLGDWLEGSGWVEALVQAEIAIPGSTDSFLRAAHVSRTKRAHKITAAALYILQKRAYDRFCLREVDHTEYLPKFNAWCKKIEDTPLFQYWATVLELELLVLVYVRSLCQTSFTMYLDALMGLAP
;
A
#
# COMPACT_ATOMS: atom_id res chain seq x y z
N MET A 1 -19.24 -8.91 -15.63
CA MET A 1 -18.04 -8.49 -14.88
C MET A 1 -18.33 -7.21 -14.09
N PHE A 2 -19.38 -7.21 -13.26
CA PHE A 2 -19.78 -6.05 -12.44
C PHE A 2 -19.72 -6.35 -10.93
N GLU A 3 -19.81 -7.62 -10.51
CA GLU A 3 -19.82 -7.99 -9.10
C GLU A 3 -18.50 -7.68 -8.37
N GLY A 4 -17.35 -7.86 -9.03
CA GLY A 4 -16.05 -7.55 -8.42
C GLY A 4 -15.78 -6.06 -8.20
N LEU A 5 -16.53 -5.17 -8.89
CA LEU A 5 -16.35 -3.73 -8.74
C LEU A 5 -16.75 -3.24 -7.35
N HIS A 6 -17.81 -3.81 -6.76
CA HIS A 6 -18.26 -3.40 -5.43
C HIS A 6 -17.27 -3.77 -4.33
N ILE A 7 -16.61 -4.92 -4.46
CA ILE A 7 -15.55 -5.34 -3.54
C ILE A 7 -14.30 -4.45 -3.72
N GLU A 8 -13.90 -4.16 -4.96
CA GLU A 8 -12.81 -3.20 -5.23
C GLU A 8 -13.12 -1.83 -4.59
N MET A 9 -14.34 -1.32 -4.76
CA MET A 9 -14.79 -0.07 -4.15
C MET A 9 -14.75 -0.12 -2.63
N ALA A 10 -15.23 -1.20 -2.01
CA ALA A 10 -15.21 -1.36 -0.56
C ALA A 10 -13.78 -1.37 -0.02
N ALA A 11 -12.86 -2.09 -0.68
CA ALA A 11 -11.47 -2.16 -0.26
C ALA A 11 -10.74 -0.82 -0.44
N LEU A 12 -11.02 -0.07 -1.52
CA LEU A 12 -10.49 1.28 -1.71
C LEU A 12 -11.02 2.27 -0.68
N LYS A 13 -12.29 2.16 -0.27
CA LYS A 13 -12.85 2.99 0.81
C LYS A 13 -12.22 2.67 2.16
N MET A 14 -12.04 1.39 2.48
CA MET A 14 -11.34 0.96 3.69
C MET A 14 -9.91 1.56 3.75
N LEU A 15 -9.18 1.52 2.64
CA LEU A 15 -7.87 2.18 2.53
C LEU A 15 -7.98 3.70 2.72
N GLY A 16 -8.98 4.33 2.12
CA GLY A 16 -9.25 5.75 2.30
C GLY A 16 -9.52 6.13 3.76
N ASP A 17 -10.38 5.38 4.44
CA ASP A 17 -10.70 5.59 5.86
C ASP A 17 -9.45 5.36 6.75
N TRP A 18 -8.62 4.35 6.43
CA TRP A 18 -7.33 4.14 7.13
C TRP A 18 -6.36 5.31 6.93
N LEU A 19 -6.32 5.89 5.73
CA LEU A 19 -5.40 6.97 5.37
C LEU A 19 -5.90 8.38 5.73
N GLU A 20 -7.15 8.51 6.16
CA GLU A 20 -7.74 9.79 6.55
C GLU A 20 -6.93 10.43 7.71
N GLY A 21 -6.47 11.67 7.52
CA GLY A 21 -5.65 12.38 8.52
C GLY A 21 -4.19 11.94 8.61
N SER A 22 -3.73 11.00 7.78
CA SER A 22 -2.35 10.47 7.82
C SER A 22 -1.29 11.34 7.11
N GLY A 23 -1.69 12.41 6.42
CA GLY A 23 -0.81 13.18 5.54
C GLY A 23 -0.70 12.62 4.11
N TRP A 24 -1.35 11.48 3.82
CA TRP A 24 -1.30 10.84 2.50
C TRP A 24 -1.83 11.76 1.38
N VAL A 25 -2.96 12.40 1.61
CA VAL A 25 -3.58 13.33 0.65
C VAL A 25 -2.66 14.50 0.34
N GLU A 26 -2.06 15.08 1.38
CA GLU A 26 -1.12 16.18 1.27
C GLU A 26 0.12 15.76 0.47
N ALA A 27 0.63 14.55 0.70
CA ALA A 27 1.73 14.00 -0.07
C ALA A 27 1.38 13.83 -1.57
N LEU A 28 0.15 13.40 -1.89
CA LEU A 28 -0.32 13.30 -3.28
C LEU A 28 -0.43 14.68 -3.95
N VAL A 29 -0.88 15.69 -3.21
CA VAL A 29 -0.95 17.08 -3.71
C VAL A 29 0.45 17.65 -3.93
N GLN A 30 1.35 17.48 -2.97
CA GLN A 30 2.75 17.93 -3.06
C GLN A 30 3.50 17.26 -4.21
N ALA A 31 3.18 16.00 -4.51
CA ALA A 31 3.74 15.26 -5.64
C ALA A 31 3.02 15.55 -6.98
N GLU A 32 2.09 16.49 -7.02
CA GLU A 32 1.30 16.88 -8.21
C GLU A 32 0.47 15.71 -8.82
N ILE A 33 0.13 14.71 -8.01
CA ILE A 33 -0.72 13.57 -8.41
C ILE A 33 -2.20 13.96 -8.28
N ALA A 34 -2.52 14.81 -7.30
CA ALA A 34 -3.86 15.26 -6.96
C ALA A 34 -3.94 16.79 -6.93
N ILE A 35 -5.12 17.33 -7.25
CA ILE A 35 -5.41 18.76 -7.08
C ILE A 35 -6.00 18.94 -5.67
N PRO A 36 -5.65 20.00 -4.91
CA PRO A 36 -6.16 20.20 -3.54
C PRO A 36 -7.68 20.09 -3.37
N GLY A 37 -8.47 20.45 -4.39
CA GLY A 37 -9.94 20.36 -4.37
C GLY A 37 -10.52 18.99 -4.76
N SER A 38 -9.70 18.00 -5.14
CA SER A 38 -10.16 16.67 -5.54
C SER A 38 -9.73 15.56 -4.59
N THR A 39 -9.11 15.89 -3.46
CA THR A 39 -8.42 14.92 -2.61
C THR A 39 -9.38 14.02 -1.84
N ASP A 40 -10.50 14.57 -1.37
CA ASP A 40 -11.57 13.82 -0.70
C ASP A 40 -12.18 12.74 -1.63
N SER A 41 -12.14 12.98 -2.95
CA SER A 41 -12.60 12.00 -3.94
C SER A 41 -11.76 10.71 -3.94
N PHE A 42 -10.48 10.80 -3.54
CA PHE A 42 -9.60 9.64 -3.40
C PHE A 42 -9.92 8.86 -2.14
N LEU A 43 -10.10 9.54 -0.99
CA LEU A 43 -10.49 8.91 0.29
C LEU A 43 -11.84 8.18 0.17
N ARG A 44 -12.82 8.80 -0.47
CA ARG A 44 -14.17 8.23 -0.60
C ARG A 44 -14.34 7.26 -1.78
N ALA A 45 -13.25 6.99 -2.52
CA ALA A 45 -13.24 6.19 -3.74
C ALA A 45 -14.31 6.60 -4.77
N ALA A 46 -14.57 7.91 -4.91
CA ALA A 46 -15.63 8.44 -5.77
C ALA A 46 -15.38 8.14 -7.26
N HIS A 47 -14.12 7.97 -7.64
CA HIS A 47 -13.70 7.57 -8.99
C HIS A 47 -12.72 6.41 -8.93
N VAL A 48 -13.23 5.18 -8.94
CA VAL A 48 -12.46 3.92 -8.80
C VAL A 48 -11.16 3.90 -9.59
N SER A 49 -11.19 4.23 -10.89
CA SER A 49 -9.98 4.22 -11.73
C SER A 49 -8.92 5.22 -11.29
N ARG A 50 -9.33 6.43 -10.85
CA ARG A 50 -8.40 7.47 -10.37
C ARG A 50 -7.85 7.10 -8.99
N THR A 51 -8.72 6.66 -8.08
CA THR A 51 -8.34 6.19 -6.74
C THR A 51 -7.38 5.01 -6.80
N LYS A 52 -7.68 4.00 -7.62
CA LYS A 52 -6.75 2.90 -7.87
C LYS A 52 -5.40 3.36 -8.39
N ARG A 53 -5.35 4.36 -9.29
CA ARG A 53 -4.07 4.92 -9.76
C ARG A 53 -3.28 5.55 -8.62
N ALA A 54 -3.93 6.31 -7.73
CA ALA A 54 -3.27 6.92 -6.58
C ALA A 54 -2.68 5.85 -5.63
N HIS A 55 -3.43 4.79 -5.31
CA HIS A 55 -2.93 3.68 -4.49
C HIS A 55 -1.80 2.89 -5.18
N LYS A 56 -1.84 2.70 -6.51
CA LYS A 56 -0.70 2.11 -7.23
C LYS A 56 0.59 2.91 -7.06
N ILE A 57 0.49 4.24 -7.15
CA ILE A 57 1.63 5.13 -6.99
C ILE A 57 2.13 5.09 -5.54
N THR A 58 1.19 5.09 -4.59
CA THR A 58 1.48 5.00 -3.15
C THR A 58 2.21 3.69 -2.83
N ALA A 59 1.73 2.55 -3.31
CA ALA A 59 2.37 1.25 -3.08
C ALA A 59 3.79 1.21 -3.62
N ALA A 60 4.01 1.74 -4.83
CA ALA A 60 5.33 1.85 -5.42
C ALA A 60 6.25 2.77 -4.59
N ALA A 61 5.74 3.93 -4.16
CA ALA A 61 6.49 4.88 -3.35
C ALA A 61 6.86 4.28 -1.98
N LEU A 62 5.93 3.63 -1.29
CA LEU A 62 6.17 2.97 0.00
C LEU A 62 7.22 1.86 -0.12
N TYR A 63 7.13 1.01 -1.15
CA TYR A 63 8.13 -0.03 -1.38
C TYR A 63 9.53 0.56 -1.66
N ILE A 64 9.62 1.62 -2.46
CA ILE A 64 10.88 2.31 -2.73
C ILE A 64 11.45 2.93 -1.44
N LEU A 65 10.62 3.57 -0.62
CA LEU A 65 11.03 4.15 0.65
C LEU A 65 11.50 3.07 1.64
N GLN A 66 10.79 1.94 1.72
CA GLN A 66 11.17 0.81 2.55
C GLN A 66 12.53 0.23 2.12
N LYS A 67 12.76 0.08 0.80
CA LYS A 67 14.06 -0.34 0.25
C LYS A 67 15.19 0.63 0.57
N ARG A 68 14.96 1.93 0.37
CA ARG A 68 15.95 2.96 0.71
C ARG A 68 16.29 2.98 2.21
N ALA A 69 15.30 2.73 3.06
CA ALA A 69 15.52 2.63 4.50
C ALA A 69 16.38 1.40 4.85
N TYR A 70 16.14 0.26 4.19
CA TYR A 70 16.99 -0.92 4.33
C TYR A 70 18.42 -0.68 3.84
N ASP A 71 18.60 -0.05 2.69
CA ASP A 71 19.94 0.24 2.16
C ASP A 71 20.72 1.14 3.11
N ARG A 72 20.07 2.15 3.71
CA ARG A 72 20.67 3.01 4.74
C ARG A 72 21.02 2.24 6.02
N PHE A 73 20.19 1.28 6.42
CA PHE A 73 20.49 0.40 7.55
C PHE A 73 21.74 -0.44 7.25
N CYS A 74 21.80 -1.08 6.09
CA CYS A 74 22.96 -1.86 5.66
C CYS A 74 24.23 -1.01 5.70
N LEU A 75 24.21 0.20 5.13
CA LEU A 75 25.37 1.10 5.13
C LEU A 75 25.87 1.48 6.53
N ARG A 76 25.00 1.52 7.55
CA ARG A 76 25.37 1.84 8.93
C ARG A 76 25.95 0.64 9.68
N GLU A 77 25.47 -0.56 9.36
CA GLU A 77 25.78 -1.79 10.10
C GLU A 77 26.91 -2.62 9.46
N VAL A 78 27.31 -2.32 8.21
CA VAL A 78 28.45 -2.96 7.51
C VAL A 78 29.73 -2.93 8.35
N ASP A 79 29.95 -1.88 9.14
CA ASP A 79 31.14 -1.72 9.97
C ASP A 79 31.07 -2.49 11.31
N HIS A 80 29.89 -3.02 11.68
CA HIS A 80 29.63 -3.57 13.02
C HIS A 80 29.21 -5.05 13.04
N THR A 81 28.74 -5.62 11.92
CA THR A 81 28.29 -7.03 11.88
C THR A 81 28.70 -7.77 10.61
N GLU A 82 29.14 -9.03 10.78
CA GLU A 82 29.54 -9.94 9.70
C GLU A 82 28.34 -10.47 8.89
N TYR A 83 27.12 -10.38 9.44
CA TYR A 83 25.89 -10.88 8.80
C TYR A 83 24.73 -9.89 8.88
N LEU A 84 24.35 -9.33 7.74
CA LEU A 84 23.17 -8.47 7.62
C LEU A 84 21.90 -9.30 7.35
N PRO A 85 20.79 -9.04 8.06
CA PRO A 85 19.53 -9.69 7.77
C PRO A 85 19.05 -9.35 6.37
N LYS A 86 18.52 -10.33 5.63
CA LYS A 86 17.86 -10.08 4.33
C LYS A 86 16.68 -9.11 4.50
N PHE A 87 16.38 -8.33 3.46
CA PHE A 87 15.30 -7.33 3.44
C PHE A 87 13.99 -7.77 4.12
N ASN A 88 13.43 -8.93 3.77
CA ASN A 88 12.16 -9.38 4.35
C ASN A 88 12.27 -9.66 5.87
N ALA A 89 13.41 -10.19 6.32
CA ALA A 89 13.66 -10.42 7.74
C ALA A 89 13.88 -9.10 8.49
N TRP A 90 14.50 -8.12 7.83
CA TRP A 90 14.68 -6.78 8.35
C TRP A 90 13.35 -6.02 8.49
N CYS A 91 12.46 -6.10 7.51
CA CYS A 91 11.14 -5.50 7.61
C CYS A 91 10.40 -6.01 8.84
N LYS A 92 10.43 -7.33 9.09
CA LYS A 92 9.83 -7.95 10.29
C LYS A 92 10.46 -7.48 11.60
N LYS A 93 11.75 -7.16 11.59
CA LYS A 93 12.46 -6.67 12.79
C LYS A 93 12.09 -5.22 13.12
N ILE A 94 11.79 -4.40 12.11
CA ILE A 94 11.47 -2.96 12.29
C ILE A 94 9.97 -2.73 12.52
N GLU A 95 9.14 -3.77 12.44
CA GLU A 95 7.73 -3.73 12.83
C GLU A 95 7.50 -3.16 14.24
N ASP A 96 8.50 -3.21 15.13
CA ASP A 96 8.41 -2.59 16.47
C ASP A 96 8.29 -1.05 16.45
N THR A 97 8.59 -0.39 15.32
CA THR A 97 8.41 1.06 15.19
C THR A 97 6.98 1.36 14.69
N PRO A 98 6.15 2.06 15.48
CA PRO A 98 4.71 2.22 15.17
C PRO A 98 4.46 2.93 13.84
N LEU A 99 5.30 3.90 13.47
CA LEU A 99 5.21 4.58 12.17
C LEU A 99 5.57 3.66 11.01
N PHE A 100 6.58 2.81 11.17
CA PHE A 100 6.96 1.86 10.13
C PHE A 100 5.88 0.80 9.97
N GLN A 101 5.37 0.27 11.09
CA GLN A 101 4.26 -0.68 11.10
C GLN A 101 3.04 -0.12 10.38
N TYR A 102 2.63 1.12 10.70
CA TYR A 102 1.50 1.77 10.06
C TYR A 102 1.65 1.80 8.53
N TRP A 103 2.78 2.30 8.01
CA TRP A 103 3.00 2.38 6.56
C TRP A 103 3.27 1.02 5.90
N ALA A 104 3.80 0.04 6.64
CA ALA A 104 3.94 -1.33 6.16
C ALA A 104 2.57 -1.99 5.99
N THR A 105 1.65 -1.79 6.94
CA THR A 105 0.26 -2.24 6.83
C THR A 105 -0.45 -1.59 5.65
N VAL A 106 -0.27 -0.27 5.44
CA VAL A 106 -0.80 0.40 4.24
C VAL A 106 -0.29 -0.26 2.96
N LEU A 107 1.02 -0.50 2.86
CA LEU A 107 1.61 -1.15 1.69
C LEU A 107 1.03 -2.55 1.46
N GLU A 108 0.89 -3.35 2.51
CA GLU A 108 0.31 -4.70 2.42
C GLU A 108 -1.14 -4.65 1.93
N LEU A 109 -1.97 -3.78 2.50
CA LEU A 109 -3.36 -3.59 2.09
C LEU A 109 -3.46 -3.11 0.63
N GLU A 110 -2.62 -2.16 0.23
CA GLU A 110 -2.59 -1.69 -1.16
C GLU A 110 -2.22 -2.82 -2.13
N LEU A 111 -1.23 -3.65 -1.79
CA LEU A 111 -0.85 -4.80 -2.59
C LEU A 111 -1.97 -5.84 -2.68
N LEU A 112 -2.69 -6.10 -1.58
CA LEU A 112 -3.84 -7.01 -1.57
C LEU A 112 -4.96 -6.54 -2.50
N VAL A 113 -5.29 -5.24 -2.51
CA VAL A 113 -6.25 -4.65 -3.45
C VAL A 113 -5.78 -4.82 -4.90
N LEU A 114 -4.48 -4.66 -5.17
CA LEU A 114 -3.94 -4.86 -6.53
C LEU A 114 -3.95 -6.33 -6.96
N VAL A 115 -3.69 -7.27 -6.04
CA VAL A 115 -3.81 -8.72 -6.30
C VAL A 115 -5.27 -9.09 -6.57
N TYR A 116 -6.21 -8.52 -5.81
CA TYR A 116 -7.64 -8.68 -6.06
C TYR A 116 -8.03 -8.21 -7.47
N VAL A 117 -7.64 -7.00 -7.86
CA VAL A 117 -7.93 -6.50 -9.23
C VAL A 117 -7.27 -7.39 -10.30
N ARG A 118 -6.05 -7.87 -10.04
CA ARG A 118 -5.35 -8.78 -10.95
C ARG A 118 -6.07 -10.13 -11.09
N SER A 119 -6.62 -10.67 -10.00
CA SER A 119 -7.32 -11.96 -10.02
C SER A 119 -8.57 -11.90 -10.90
N LEU A 120 -9.29 -10.77 -10.88
CA LEU A 120 -10.42 -10.50 -11.78
C LEU A 120 -9.97 -10.43 -13.25
N CYS A 121 -8.89 -9.70 -13.54
CA CYS A 121 -8.36 -9.59 -14.91
C CYS A 121 -7.84 -10.93 -15.47
N GLN A 122 -7.30 -11.79 -14.61
CA GLN A 122 -6.73 -13.09 -14.98
C GLN A 122 -7.73 -14.25 -14.84
N THR A 123 -8.95 -13.98 -14.39
CA THR A 123 -9.96 -15.01 -14.07
C THR A 123 -9.42 -16.11 -13.15
N SER A 124 -8.54 -15.75 -12.21
CA SER A 124 -7.86 -16.68 -11.32
C SER A 124 -8.60 -16.79 -9.98
N PHE A 125 -9.35 -17.88 -9.79
CA PHE A 125 -10.14 -18.08 -8.58
C PHE A 125 -9.29 -18.25 -7.31
N THR A 126 -8.12 -18.89 -7.41
CA THR A 126 -7.21 -19.06 -6.27
C THR A 126 -6.69 -17.70 -5.78
N MET A 127 -6.17 -16.87 -6.69
CA MET A 127 -5.72 -15.51 -6.36
C MET A 127 -6.86 -14.62 -5.84
N TYR A 128 -8.07 -14.84 -6.33
CA TYR A 128 -9.26 -14.14 -5.86
C TYR A 128 -9.55 -14.49 -4.40
N LEU A 129 -9.54 -15.78 -4.06
CA LEU A 129 -9.79 -16.25 -2.70
C LEU A 129 -8.69 -15.82 -1.74
N ASP A 130 -7.41 -15.94 -2.13
CA ASP A 130 -6.27 -15.50 -1.32
C ASP A 130 -6.33 -13.99 -1.03
N ALA A 131 -6.63 -13.17 -2.04
CA ALA A 131 -6.74 -11.72 -1.87
C ALA A 131 -7.92 -11.34 -0.98
N LEU A 132 -9.06 -12.03 -1.11
CA LEU A 132 -10.22 -11.80 -0.24
C LEU A 132 -9.94 -12.20 1.21
N MET A 133 -9.26 -13.33 1.43
CA MET A 133 -8.88 -13.76 2.77
C MET A 133 -7.92 -12.78 3.44
N GLY A 134 -7.03 -12.14 2.68
CA GLY A 134 -6.15 -11.10 3.20
C GLY A 134 -6.83 -9.75 3.45
N LEU A 135 -7.90 -9.42 2.69
CA LEU A 135 -8.68 -8.20 2.88
C LEU A 135 -9.77 -8.33 3.95
N ALA A 136 -10.20 -9.55 4.26
CA ALA A 136 -11.19 -9.81 5.29
C ALA A 136 -10.56 -9.70 6.69
N PRO A 137 -11.28 -9.10 7.67
CA PRO A 137 -10.84 -9.04 9.07
C PRO A 137 -10.81 -10.41 9.75
#